data_AF-A0A3P6DIQ2-F1
#
_entry.id   AF-A0A3P6DIQ2-F1
#
_cell.length_a   1.000
_cell.length_b   1.000
_cell.length_c   1.000
_cell.angle_alpha   90.00
_cell.angle_beta   90.00
_cell.angle_gamma   90.00
#
_symmetry.space_group_name_H-M   'P 1'
#
loop_
_entity.id
_entity.type
_entity.pdbx_description
1 polymer ?
#
loop_
_entity_poly.entity_id
_entity_poly.type
_entity_poly.pdbx_seq_one_letter_code
_entity_poly.pdbx_strand_id
1 'polypeptide(L)'
;MLVNAINRSKAWPSFKNKVCELRRLLEELLEWSVMIETWEVNRDVHLIASSVVDDDRFQSYVARGCYPSWLIMIWLVSGCKTLFDE
;
A
#
# COMPACT_ATOMS: atom_id res chain seq x y z
N MET A 1 0.79 -14.85 -2.31
CA MET A 1 1.28 -13.52 -1.86
C MET A 1 1.58 -12.66 -3.09
N LEU A 2 1.16 -11.40 -3.14
CA LEU A 2 1.22 -10.54 -4.33
C LEU A 2 2.65 -10.36 -4.87
N VAL A 3 3.65 -10.28 -3.99
CA VAL A 3 5.08 -10.23 -4.36
C VAL A 3 5.48 -11.41 -5.26
N ASN A 4 5.06 -12.62 -4.89
CA ASN A 4 5.30 -13.82 -5.70
C ASN A 4 4.51 -13.81 -7.01
N ALA A 5 3.34 -13.15 -7.04
CA ALA A 5 2.56 -12.99 -8.26
C ALA A 5 3.19 -11.98 -9.23
N ILE A 6 3.84 -10.92 -8.73
CA ILE A 6 4.61 -9.97 -9.55
C ILE A 6 5.82 -10.68 -10.18
N ASN A 7 6.57 -11.43 -9.37
CA ASN A 7 7.78 -12.13 -9.82
C ASN A 7 7.47 -13.38 -10.68
N ARG A 8 6.36 -14.06 -10.43
CA ARG A 8 5.94 -15.31 -11.11
C ARG A 8 4.47 -15.26 -11.53
N SER A 9 4.09 -14.29 -12.36
CA SER A 9 2.69 -14.06 -12.76
C SER A 9 1.99 -15.27 -13.40
N LYS A 10 2.73 -16.14 -14.11
CA LYS A 10 2.18 -17.38 -14.70
C LYS A 10 1.68 -18.39 -13.67
N ALA A 11 2.21 -18.37 -12.45
CA ALA A 11 1.82 -19.29 -11.38
C ALA A 11 0.57 -18.83 -10.60
N TRP A 12 0.06 -17.60 -10.85
CA TRP A 12 -1.01 -16.98 -10.07
C TRP A 12 -2.09 -16.33 -10.97
N PRO A 13 -2.90 -17.10 -11.72
CA PRO A 13 -3.84 -16.56 -12.72
C PRO A 13 -4.88 -15.61 -12.15
N SER A 14 -5.34 -15.83 -10.91
CA SER A 14 -6.30 -14.97 -10.21
C SER A 14 -5.79 -13.55 -9.93
N PHE A 15 -4.46 -13.37 -9.90
CA PHE A 15 -3.83 -12.07 -9.66
C PHE A 15 -3.38 -11.39 -10.96
N LYS A 16 -3.60 -12.00 -12.13
CA LYS A 16 -3.06 -11.55 -13.42
C LYS A 16 -3.39 -10.09 -13.71
N ASN A 17 -4.65 -9.67 -13.55
CA ASN A 17 -5.06 -8.30 -13.86
C ASN A 17 -4.34 -7.28 -12.95
N LYS A 18 -4.37 -7.52 -11.62
CA LYS A 18 -3.69 -6.67 -10.64
C LYS A 18 -2.19 -6.57 -10.88
N VAL A 19 -1.55 -7.69 -11.23
CA VAL A 19 -0.12 -7.73 -11.55
C VAL A 19 0.19 -6.96 -12.83
N CYS A 20 -0.64 -7.04 -13.87
CA CYS A 20 -0.45 -6.25 -15.09
C CYS A 20 -0.54 -4.75 -14.81
N GLU A 21 -1.54 -4.30 -14.04
CA GLU A 21 -1.67 -2.88 -13.66
C GLU A 21 -0.48 -2.41 -12.84
N LEU A 22 -0.06 -3.18 -11.84
CA LEU A 22 1.13 -2.88 -11.03
C LEU A 22 2.39 -2.79 -11.89
N ARG A 23 2.61 -3.74 -12.80
CA ARG A 23 3.78 -3.73 -13.69
C ARG A 23 3.80 -2.50 -14.58
N ARG A 24 2.66 -2.12 -15.15
CA ARG A 24 2.55 -0.90 -15.97
C ARG A 24 2.96 0.36 -15.19
N LEU A 25 2.60 0.45 -13.91
CA LEU A 25 3.01 1.57 -13.05
C LEU A 25 4.51 1.51 -12.70
N LEU A 26 5.03 0.31 -12.48
CA LEU A 26 6.44 0.10 -12.14
C LEU A 26 7.38 0.27 -13.33
N GLU A 27 6.90 0.10 -14.57
CA GLU A 27 7.66 0.38 -15.80
C GLU A 27 8.04 1.86 -15.96
N GLU A 28 7.31 2.77 -15.31
CA GLU A 28 7.63 4.20 -15.30
C GLU A 28 8.78 4.55 -14.32
N LEU A 29 9.19 3.60 -13.47
CA LEU A 29 10.28 3.79 -12.50
C LEU A 29 11.56 3.15 -13.04
N LEU A 30 12.65 3.92 -13.05
CA LEU A 30 13.96 3.46 -13.56
C LEU A 30 14.45 2.20 -12.83
N GLU A 31 14.30 2.17 -11.51
CA GLU A 31 14.65 1.05 -10.65
C GLU A 31 13.64 0.94 -9.51
N TRP A 32 13.26 -0.29 -9.17
CA TRP A 32 12.40 -0.59 -8.02
C TRP A 32 12.70 -1.98 -7.47
N SER A 33 12.45 -2.17 -6.18
CA SER A 33 12.52 -3.47 -5.52
C SER A 33 11.37 -3.62 -4.53
N VAL A 34 11.01 -4.86 -4.20
CA VAL A 34 9.98 -5.16 -3.21
C VAL A 34 10.59 -6.06 -2.15
N MET A 35 10.51 -5.63 -0.91
CA MET A 35 11.01 -6.35 0.26
C MET A 35 9.85 -6.81 1.13
N ILE A 36 9.99 -7.98 1.75
CA ILE A 36 9.05 -8.47 2.75
C ILE A 36 9.60 -8.05 4.11
N GLU A 37 8.90 -7.12 4.74
CA GLU A 37 9.25 -6.64 6.07
C GLU A 37 8.41 -7.31 7.15
N THR A 38 8.90 -7.24 8.38
CA THR A 38 8.19 -7.72 9.58
C THR A 38 6.92 -6.90 9.82
N TRP A 39 6.03 -7.46 10.64
CA TRP A 39 4.79 -6.80 11.02
C TRP A 39 5.04 -5.45 11.71
N GLU A 40 6.03 -5.42 12.60
CA GLU A 40 6.37 -4.27 13.42
C GLU A 40 6.80 -3.08 12.55
N VAL A 41 7.59 -3.37 11.50
CA VAL A 41 8.03 -2.37 10.52
C VAL A 41 6.87 -1.89 9.63
N ASN A 42 5.95 -2.79 9.29
CA ASN A 42 4.76 -2.49 8.48
C ASN A 42 3.51 -2.16 9.31
N ARG A 43 3.66 -1.86 10.60
CA ARG A 43 2.53 -1.68 11.54
C ARG A 43 1.56 -0.61 11.06
N ASP A 44 2.09 0.50 10.56
CA ASP A 44 1.27 1.65 10.13
C ASP A 44 0.45 1.33 8.89
N VAL A 45 1.07 0.67 7.91
CA VAL A 45 0.38 0.19 6.71
C VAL A 45 -0.72 -0.81 7.08
N HIS A 46 -0.46 -1.65 8.09
CA HIS A 46 -1.47 -2.56 8.59
C HIS A 46 -2.64 -1.81 9.25
N LEU A 47 -2.37 -0.84 10.14
CA LEU A 47 -3.42 -0.03 10.78
C LEU A 47 -4.28 0.69 9.76
N ILE A 48 -3.65 1.23 8.70
CA ILE A 48 -4.36 1.82 7.58
C ILE A 48 -5.27 0.79 6.91
N ALA A 49 -4.74 -0.36 6.52
CA ALA A 49 -5.50 -1.41 5.83
C ALA A 49 -6.66 -1.93 6.69
N SER A 50 -6.46 -2.11 7.99
CA SER A 50 -7.50 -2.55 8.94
C SER A 50 -8.57 -1.50 9.14
N SER A 51 -8.20 -0.22 9.27
CA SER A 51 -9.19 0.86 9.38
C SER A 51 -10.13 0.95 8.17
N VAL A 52 -9.68 0.52 6.98
CA VAL A 52 -10.54 0.47 5.79
C VAL A 52 -11.65 -0.56 5.94
N VAL A 53 -11.34 -1.71 6.54
CA VAL A 53 -12.29 -2.81 6.76
C VAL A 53 -13.17 -2.54 7.98
N ASP A 54 -12.56 -2.06 9.07
CA ASP A 54 -13.23 -1.90 10.36
C ASP A 54 -14.11 -0.64 10.41
N ASP A 55 -13.72 0.44 9.72
CA ASP A 55 -14.43 1.73 9.72
C ASP A 55 -15.18 2.02 8.39
N ASP A 56 -15.35 1.02 7.50
CA ASP A 56 -16.07 1.13 6.21
C ASP A 56 -15.50 2.24 5.27
N ARG A 57 -14.18 2.48 5.33
CA ARG A 57 -13.52 3.61 4.65
C ARG A 57 -13.11 3.34 3.20
N PHE A 58 -13.70 2.33 2.56
CA PHE A 58 -13.29 1.76 1.26
C PHE A 58 -13.08 2.78 0.13
N GLN A 59 -13.85 3.87 0.08
CA GLN A 59 -13.74 4.90 -0.98
C GLN A 59 -12.81 6.07 -0.64
N SER A 60 -12.40 6.21 0.62
CA SER A 60 -11.66 7.38 1.07
C SER A 60 -10.18 7.38 0.68
N TYR A 61 -9.63 6.20 0.33
CA TYR A 61 -8.22 6.04 -0.10
C TYR A 61 -7.99 6.42 -1.57
N VAL A 62 -9.07 6.51 -2.36
CA VAL A 62 -9.04 6.76 -3.82
C VAL A 62 -9.29 8.24 -4.15
N ALA A 63 -9.57 9.08 -3.15
CA ALA A 63 -9.81 10.51 -3.35
C ALA A 63 -8.52 11.22 -3.82
N ARG A 64 -8.29 11.23 -5.14
CA ARG A 64 -7.26 12.07 -5.77
C ARG A 64 -7.52 13.52 -5.34
N GLY A 65 -6.58 14.09 -4.57
CA GLY A 65 -6.52 15.53 -4.29
C GLY A 65 -6.93 15.98 -2.90
N CYS A 66 -7.52 15.14 -2.04
CA CYS A 66 -7.80 15.51 -0.65
C CYS A 66 -7.26 14.47 0.32
N TYR A 67 -6.25 14.87 1.11
CA TYR A 67 -5.71 14.05 2.19
C TYR A 67 -6.81 13.79 3.22
N PRO A 68 -7.21 12.52 3.47
CA PRO A 68 -8.28 12.23 4.41
C PRO A 68 -7.87 12.57 5.85
N SER A 69 -8.64 13.40 6.55
CA SER A 69 -8.33 13.83 7.92
C SER A 69 -8.19 12.66 8.92
N TRP A 70 -8.82 11.53 8.64
CA TRP A 70 -8.73 10.32 9.46
C TRP A 70 -7.37 9.63 9.36
N LEU A 71 -6.63 9.79 8.26
CA LEU A 71 -5.28 9.23 8.14
C LEU A 71 -4.38 9.85 9.21
N ILE A 72 -4.46 11.18 9.45
CA ILE A 72 -3.70 11.88 10.51
C ILE A 72 -3.86 11.20 11.87
N MET A 73 -5.05 10.71 12.21
CA MET A 73 -5.26 10.00 13.48
C MET A 73 -4.43 8.72 13.58
N ILE A 74 -4.32 7.95 12.49
CA ILE A 74 -3.47 6.75 12.45
C ILE A 74 -2.00 7.17 12.60
N TRP A 75 -1.56 8.22 11.92
CA TRP A 75 -0.19 8.73 12.04
C TRP A 75 0.16 9.18 13.46
N LEU A 76 -0.76 9.87 14.14
CA LEU A 76 -0.59 10.32 15.53
C LEU A 76 -0.53 9.14 16.52
N VAL A 77 -1.33 8.09 16.29
CA VAL A 77 -1.31 6.86 17.09
C VAL A 77 -0.05 6.03 16.82
N SER A 78 0.51 6.13 15.62
CA SER A 78 1.72 5.45 15.20
C SER A 78 3.03 6.13 15.62
N GLY A 79 3.00 7.43 15.89
CA GLY A 79 4.20 8.19 16.29
C GLY A 79 5.21 8.44 15.17
N CYS A 80 4.79 8.30 13.91
CA CYS A 80 5.67 8.33 12.74
C CYS A 80 5.98 9.80 12.33
N LYS A 81 7.21 10.26 12.60
CA LYS A 81 7.75 11.52 12.05
C LYS A 81 8.32 11.24 10.65
N THR A 82 7.53 11.60 9.64
CA THR A 82 7.91 12.07 8.30
C THR A 82 9.28 11.66 7.69
N LEU A 83 9.19 11.00 6.53
CA LEU A 83 10.17 11.04 5.43
C LEU A 83 9.84 12.16 4.39
N PHE A 84 8.90 13.06 4.71
CA PHE A 84 8.43 14.14 3.84
C PHE A 84 8.32 15.48 4.59
N ASP A 85 9.21 15.73 5.55
CA ASP A 85 9.50 17.09 5.98
C ASP A 85 10.71 17.59 5.16
N GLU A 86 10.43 18.36 4.11
CA GLU A 86 11.32 19.46 3.68
C GLU A 86 10.87 20.75 4.36
#